data_AF-A8PKF6-F1
#
_entry.id   AF-A8PKF6-F1
#
_cell.length_a   1.000
_cell.length_b   1.000
_cell.length_c   1.000
_cell.angle_alpha   90.00
_cell.angle_beta   90.00
_cell.angle_gamma   90.00
#
_symmetry.space_group_name_H-M   'P 1'
#
loop_
_entity.id
_entity.type
_entity.pdbx_description
1 polymer ?
#
loop_
_entity_poly.entity_id
_entity_poly.type
_entity_poly.pdbx_seq_one_letter_code
_entity_poly.pdbx_strand_id
1 'polypeptide(L)'
;MSNLALHSNPSIIFSAYSSLDLSKDIILPLTENIHDYDPIFKENYQILLNYLPDVLKQDALVIQQFTSTLNSICNKVLEIKNKTFIIRNELGTIRDGLAQSIRDTQSKLDELSAEKESLIGQKQVLEKQIKAKKAEIDGYRIAFWLFNWIIAIILESIKPFDAALNEIKRELAAKQREIENLNDNEKRSQQLLNQSVDLFNVNLQLLTQCDTIKGNIENIQSSLKRLDVESHFLKAKLTTLEKDWSNLMEIVTQHPR
;
A
#
# COMPACT_ATOMS: atom_id res chain seq x y z
N MET A 1 -16.69 -18.69 -9.65
CA MET A 1 -17.97 -18.36 -9.00
C MET A 1 -17.66 -17.83 -7.61
N SER A 2 -18.01 -16.54 -7.43
CA SER A 2 -18.32 -15.80 -6.20
C SER A 2 -17.48 -16.01 -4.94
N ASN A 3 -16.56 -15.07 -4.70
CA ASN A 3 -16.23 -14.61 -3.34
C ASN A 3 -16.32 -13.08 -3.31
N LEU A 4 -17.54 -12.57 -3.52
CA LEU A 4 -17.94 -11.16 -3.41
C LEU A 4 -18.46 -10.82 -1.99
N ALA A 5 -18.00 -11.56 -0.97
CA ALA A 5 -18.41 -11.38 0.43
C ALA A 5 -17.22 -11.05 1.34
N LEU A 6 -16.21 -10.36 0.82
CA LEU A 6 -15.10 -9.78 1.59
C LEU A 6 -15.35 -8.29 1.88
N HIS A 7 -16.61 -7.93 2.11
CA HIS A 7 -17.01 -6.58 2.47
C HIS A 7 -17.38 -6.55 3.95
N SER A 8 -16.89 -5.52 4.66
CA SER A 8 -17.30 -5.03 5.99
C SER A 8 -16.55 -5.46 7.25
N ASN A 9 -15.27 -5.86 7.18
CA ASN A 9 -14.42 -5.84 8.39
C ASN A 9 -13.05 -5.19 8.12
N PRO A 10 -12.83 -3.93 8.55
CA PRO A 10 -11.56 -3.22 8.37
C PRO A 10 -10.35 -3.99 8.92
N SER A 11 -10.55 -4.83 9.94
CA SER A 11 -9.46 -5.65 10.51
C SER A 11 -8.94 -6.73 9.54
N ILE A 12 -9.77 -7.22 8.60
CA ILE A 12 -9.39 -8.30 7.68
C ILE A 12 -8.48 -7.77 6.56
N ILE A 13 -8.77 -6.59 6.03
CA ILE A 13 -7.97 -6.01 4.95
C ILE A 13 -6.63 -5.50 5.49
N PHE A 14 -6.63 -4.82 6.64
CA PHE A 14 -5.38 -4.41 7.28
C PHE A 14 -4.51 -5.61 7.65
N SER A 15 -5.07 -6.65 8.28
CA SER A 15 -4.29 -7.84 8.65
C SER A 15 -3.66 -8.54 7.44
N ALA A 16 -4.34 -8.56 6.29
CA ALA A 16 -3.83 -9.15 5.05
C ALA A 16 -2.56 -8.44 4.52
N TYR A 17 -2.42 -7.14 4.74
CA TYR A 17 -1.28 -6.36 4.20
C TYR A 17 -0.27 -5.91 5.26
N SER A 18 -0.65 -5.96 6.54
CA SER A 18 0.19 -5.49 7.66
C SER A 18 1.50 -6.25 7.85
N SER A 19 1.61 -7.46 7.28
CA SER A 19 2.83 -8.28 7.32
C SER A 19 3.73 -8.12 6.09
N LEU A 20 3.29 -7.41 5.06
CA LEU A 20 4.05 -7.23 3.82
C LEU A 20 5.06 -6.09 3.97
N ASP A 21 6.30 -6.38 3.60
CA ASP A 21 7.29 -5.35 3.30
C ASP A 21 7.21 -5.10 1.78
N LEU A 22 6.37 -4.15 1.36
CA LEU A 22 6.10 -3.92 -0.08
C LEU A 22 7.39 -3.69 -0.89
N SER A 23 8.44 -3.12 -0.29
CA SER A 23 9.73 -2.93 -0.94
C SER A 23 10.44 -4.26 -1.17
N LYS A 24 10.49 -5.14 -0.17
CA LYS A 24 11.19 -6.43 -0.26
C LYS A 24 10.39 -7.50 -0.99
N ASP A 25 9.11 -7.61 -0.69
CA ASP A 25 8.29 -8.73 -1.13
C ASP A 25 7.80 -8.56 -2.56
N ILE A 26 7.65 -7.31 -3.03
CA ILE A 26 7.05 -7.00 -4.33
C ILE A 26 8.08 -6.39 -5.29
N ILE A 27 8.87 -5.41 -4.84
CA ILE A 27 9.74 -4.61 -5.72
C ILE A 27 11.11 -5.22 -5.91
N LEU A 28 11.73 -5.70 -4.83
CA LEU A 28 13.10 -6.23 -4.86
C LEU A 28 13.32 -7.27 -5.96
N PRO A 29 12.45 -8.29 -6.16
CA PRO A 29 12.65 -9.29 -7.21
C PRO A 29 12.69 -8.71 -8.63
N LEU A 30 11.96 -7.61 -8.89
CA LEU A 30 11.99 -6.92 -10.18
C LEU A 30 13.30 -6.16 -10.35
N THR A 31 13.71 -5.41 -9.33
CA THR A 31 14.94 -4.61 -9.37
C THR A 31 16.18 -5.49 -9.50
N GLU A 32 16.22 -6.62 -8.81
CA GLU A 32 17.30 -7.63 -8.94
C GLU A 32 17.32 -8.21 -10.35
N ASN A 33 16.16 -8.54 -10.94
CA ASN A 33 16.12 -9.06 -12.31
C ASN A 33 16.68 -8.08 -13.35
N ILE A 34 16.46 -6.78 -13.15
CA ILE A 34 16.99 -5.74 -14.03
C ILE A 34 18.49 -5.56 -13.80
N HIS A 35 18.93 -5.51 -12.53
CA HIS A 35 20.34 -5.42 -12.17
C HIS A 35 21.17 -6.59 -12.69
N ASP A 36 20.67 -7.81 -12.56
CA ASP A 36 21.35 -9.03 -13.04
C ASP A 36 21.52 -9.04 -14.56
N TYR A 37 20.62 -8.37 -15.29
CA TYR A 37 20.69 -8.29 -16.73
C TYR A 37 21.55 -7.13 -17.25
N ASP A 38 21.83 -6.09 -16.46
CA ASP A 38 22.68 -4.96 -16.86
C ASP A 38 24.02 -5.36 -17.50
N PRO A 39 24.84 -6.28 -16.93
CA PRO A 39 26.07 -6.71 -17.58
C PRO A 39 25.82 -7.40 -18.93
N ILE A 40 24.74 -8.17 -19.05
CA ILE A 40 24.37 -8.88 -20.28
C ILE A 40 23.89 -7.88 -21.34
N PHE A 41 23.16 -6.84 -20.95
CA PHE A 41 22.80 -5.74 -21.84
C PHE A 41 24.06 -5.07 -22.41
N LYS A 42 25.02 -4.72 -21.55
CA LYS A 42 26.27 -4.05 -21.96
C LYS A 42 27.09 -4.92 -22.93
N GLU A 43 27.18 -6.22 -22.68
CA GLU A 43 27.82 -7.16 -23.59
C GLU A 43 27.12 -7.20 -24.96
N ASN A 44 25.79 -7.38 -24.97
CA ASN A 44 25.01 -7.40 -26.20
C ASN A 44 25.09 -6.06 -26.97
N TYR A 45 25.11 -4.94 -26.26
CA TYR A 45 25.30 -3.62 -26.85
C TYR A 45 26.65 -3.50 -27.54
N GLN A 46 27.72 -3.96 -26.89
CA GLN A 46 29.06 -3.97 -27.49
C GLN A 46 29.12 -4.87 -28.73
N ILE A 47 28.44 -6.02 -28.71
CA ILE A 47 28.31 -6.90 -29.88
C ILE A 47 27.62 -6.16 -31.05
N LEU A 48 26.52 -5.43 -30.78
CA LEU A 48 25.85 -4.61 -31.80
C LEU A 48 26.78 -3.55 -32.39
N LEU A 49 27.58 -2.87 -31.57
CA LEU A 49 28.57 -1.89 -32.03
C LEU A 49 29.66 -2.53 -32.89
N ASN A 50 30.12 -3.72 -32.53
CA ASN A 50 31.15 -4.44 -33.28
C ASN A 50 30.63 -4.92 -34.65
N TYR A 51 29.36 -5.29 -34.75
CA TYR A 51 28.73 -5.66 -36.02
C TYR A 51 28.40 -4.47 -36.91
N LEU A 52 28.25 -3.27 -36.35
CA LEU A 52 27.78 -2.09 -37.08
C LEU A 52 28.56 -1.81 -38.38
N PRO A 53 29.91 -1.84 -38.43
CA PRO A 53 30.64 -1.56 -39.67
C PRO A 53 30.29 -2.50 -40.84
N ASP A 54 30.05 -3.78 -40.56
CA ASP A 54 29.74 -4.78 -41.59
C ASP A 54 28.24 -4.82 -41.92
N VAL A 55 27.37 -4.48 -40.96
CA VAL A 55 25.96 -4.14 -41.24
C VAL A 55 25.87 -2.97 -42.23
N LEU A 56 26.70 -1.94 -42.07
CA LEU A 56 26.72 -0.77 -42.97
C LEU A 56 27.25 -1.12 -44.38
N LYS A 57 28.06 -2.18 -44.51
CA LYS A 57 28.45 -2.78 -45.80
C LYS A 57 27.41 -3.74 -46.38
N GLN A 58 26.26 -3.89 -45.69
CA GLN A 58 25.16 -4.76 -46.07
C GLN A 58 25.52 -6.26 -46.10
N ASP A 59 26.43 -6.70 -45.22
CA ASP A 59 26.72 -8.13 -45.06
C ASP A 59 25.49 -8.84 -44.47
N ALA A 60 24.89 -9.73 -45.27
CA ALA A 60 23.65 -10.42 -44.91
C ALA A 60 23.77 -11.29 -43.64
N LEU A 61 24.91 -11.96 -43.44
CA LEU A 61 25.13 -12.81 -42.27
C LEU A 61 25.26 -11.95 -41.01
N VAL A 62 26.01 -10.84 -41.10
CA VAL A 62 26.17 -9.93 -39.96
C VAL A 62 24.87 -9.23 -39.63
N ILE A 63 24.05 -8.84 -40.63
CA ILE A 63 22.70 -8.30 -40.40
C ILE A 63 21.82 -9.29 -39.64
N GLN A 64 21.89 -10.58 -39.97
CA GLN A 64 21.15 -11.62 -39.25
C GLN A 64 21.61 -11.72 -37.79
N GLN A 65 22.94 -11.71 -37.54
CA GLN A 65 23.50 -11.76 -36.18
C GLN A 65 23.17 -10.51 -35.36
N PHE A 66 23.23 -9.33 -35.97
CA PHE A 66 22.82 -8.06 -35.38
C PHE A 66 21.35 -8.10 -34.98
N THR A 67 20.47 -8.55 -35.89
CA THR A 67 19.03 -8.67 -35.65
C THR A 67 18.73 -9.66 -34.52
N SER A 68 19.43 -10.79 -34.49
CA SER A 68 19.29 -11.78 -33.41
C SER A 68 19.69 -11.21 -32.05
N THR A 69 20.80 -10.48 -31.99
CA THR A 69 21.28 -9.83 -30.75
C THR A 69 20.26 -8.79 -30.26
N LEU A 70 19.75 -7.96 -31.18
CA LEU A 70 18.74 -6.95 -30.88
C LEU A 70 17.42 -7.59 -30.39
N ASN A 71 17.01 -8.71 -30.99
CA ASN A 71 15.84 -9.48 -30.55
C ASN A 71 16.01 -10.05 -29.15
N SER A 72 17.22 -10.50 -28.79
CA SER A 72 17.52 -10.97 -27.43
C SER A 72 17.29 -9.86 -26.39
N ILE A 73 17.80 -8.64 -26.67
CA ILE A 73 17.54 -7.47 -25.83
C ILE A 73 16.03 -7.18 -25.75
N CYS A 74 15.33 -7.19 -26.88
CA CYS A 74 13.89 -6.92 -26.93
C CYS A 74 13.08 -7.91 -26.09
N ASN A 75 13.39 -9.21 -26.21
CA ASN A 75 12.72 -10.26 -25.44
C ASN A 75 12.89 -10.05 -23.94
N LYS A 76 14.09 -9.65 -23.49
CA LYS A 76 14.32 -9.36 -22.09
C LYS A 76 13.56 -8.12 -21.61
N VAL A 77 13.54 -7.05 -22.41
CA VAL A 77 12.76 -5.84 -22.11
C VAL A 77 11.27 -6.16 -21.99
N LEU A 78 10.74 -7.03 -22.86
CA LEU A 78 9.36 -7.51 -22.78
C LEU A 78 9.09 -8.35 -21.52
N GLU A 79 10.03 -9.21 -21.12
CA GLU A 79 9.94 -9.97 -19.87
C GLU A 79 9.86 -9.05 -18.66
N ILE A 80 10.77 -8.07 -18.58
CA ILE A 80 10.80 -7.05 -17.52
C ILE A 80 9.48 -6.28 -17.52
N LYS A 81 9.05 -5.77 -18.68
CA LYS A 81 7.78 -5.04 -18.82
C LYS A 81 6.59 -5.84 -18.28
N ASN A 82 6.50 -7.12 -18.61
CA ASN A 82 5.40 -7.98 -18.15
C ASN A 82 5.42 -8.15 -16.63
N LYS A 83 6.60 -8.36 -16.02
CA LYS A 83 6.76 -8.42 -14.56
C LYS A 83 6.35 -7.09 -13.90
N THR A 84 6.82 -5.96 -14.42
CA THR A 84 6.44 -4.62 -13.94
C THR A 84 4.94 -4.38 -14.04
N PHE A 85 4.28 -4.87 -15.11
CA PHE A 85 2.84 -4.73 -15.28
C PHE A 85 2.05 -5.52 -14.23
N ILE A 86 2.47 -6.76 -13.94
CA ILE A 86 1.87 -7.60 -12.90
C ILE A 86 1.99 -6.92 -11.54
N ILE A 87 3.21 -6.48 -11.18
CA ILE A 87 3.49 -5.77 -9.91
C ILE A 87 2.65 -4.49 -9.79
N ARG A 88 2.54 -3.70 -10.86
CA ARG A 88 1.70 -2.49 -10.86
C ARG A 88 0.24 -2.81 -10.51
N ASN A 89 -0.32 -3.89 -11.07
CA ASN A 89 -1.71 -4.26 -10.79
C ASN A 89 -1.90 -4.75 -9.35
N GLU A 90 -0.92 -5.47 -8.82
CA GLU A 90 -0.89 -5.89 -7.41
C GLU A 90 -0.84 -4.68 -6.48
N LEU A 91 0.09 -3.74 -6.70
CA LEU A 91 0.17 -2.48 -5.96
C LEU A 91 -1.11 -1.65 -6.08
N GLY A 92 -1.76 -1.63 -7.25
CA GLY A 92 -3.06 -0.98 -7.43
C GLY A 92 -4.15 -1.61 -6.56
N THR A 93 -4.18 -2.95 -6.48
CA THR A 93 -5.14 -3.70 -5.65
C THR A 93 -4.90 -3.45 -4.16
N ILE A 94 -3.63 -3.46 -3.73
CA ILE A 94 -3.24 -3.15 -2.34
C ILE A 94 -3.63 -1.72 -1.98
N ARG A 95 -3.29 -0.73 -2.81
CA ARG A 95 -3.66 0.68 -2.64
C ARG A 95 -5.17 0.85 -2.46
N ASP A 96 -5.96 0.28 -3.37
CA ASP A 96 -7.41 0.45 -3.36
C ASP A 96 -8.04 -0.26 -2.14
N GLY A 97 -7.52 -1.43 -1.76
CA GLY A 97 -7.90 -2.13 -0.55
C GLY A 97 -7.59 -1.34 0.74
N LEU A 98 -6.38 -0.81 0.86
CA LEU A 98 -5.97 0.03 2.00
C LEU A 98 -6.80 1.31 2.09
N ALA A 99 -7.05 1.98 0.97
CA ALA A 99 -7.89 3.17 0.93
C ALA A 99 -9.33 2.90 1.40
N GLN A 100 -9.89 1.74 1.02
CA GLN A 100 -11.20 1.33 1.53
C GLN A 100 -11.16 1.01 3.02
N SER A 101 -10.15 0.26 3.48
CA SER A 101 -9.98 -0.10 4.89
C SER A 101 -9.85 1.13 5.80
N ILE A 102 -9.15 2.18 5.35
CA ILE A 102 -9.04 3.45 6.08
C ILE A 102 -10.40 4.13 6.18
N ARG A 103 -11.16 4.22 5.08
CA ARG A 103 -12.52 4.79 5.10
C ARG A 103 -13.45 4.04 6.05
N ASP A 104 -13.42 2.71 6.02
CA ASP A 104 -14.25 1.88 6.90
C ASP A 104 -13.84 2.08 8.38
N THR A 105 -12.53 2.20 8.65
CA THR A 105 -12.01 2.47 10.00
C THR A 105 -12.44 3.84 10.52
N GLN A 106 -12.39 4.87 9.68
CA GLN A 106 -12.87 6.22 10.02
C GLN A 106 -14.36 6.22 10.35
N SER A 107 -15.19 5.57 9.53
CA SER A 107 -16.62 5.42 9.83
C SER A 107 -16.85 4.73 11.17
N LYS A 108 -16.04 3.72 11.51
CA LYS A 108 -16.16 3.00 12.78
C LYS A 108 -15.71 3.86 13.97
N LEU A 109 -14.67 4.67 13.81
CA LEU A 109 -14.21 5.61 14.81
C LEU A 109 -15.28 6.67 15.12
N ASP A 110 -16.00 7.15 14.11
CA ASP A 110 -17.10 8.09 14.28
C ASP A 110 -18.26 7.47 15.08
N GLU A 111 -18.66 6.23 14.75
CA GLU A 111 -19.66 5.48 15.52
C GLU A 111 -19.26 5.30 16.99
N LEU A 112 -18.04 4.81 17.23
CA LEU A 112 -17.55 4.57 18.59
C LEU A 112 -17.40 5.86 19.41
N SER A 113 -17.06 6.97 18.74
CA SER A 113 -16.97 8.29 19.37
C SER A 113 -18.36 8.78 19.81
N ALA A 114 -19.38 8.60 18.98
CA ALA A 114 -20.77 8.94 19.33
C ALA A 114 -21.30 8.06 20.48
N GLU A 115 -21.02 6.76 20.45
CA GLU A 115 -21.39 5.84 21.53
C GLU A 115 -20.70 6.18 22.86
N LYS A 116 -19.42 6.53 22.80
CA LYS A 116 -18.66 6.98 23.98
C LYS A 116 -19.26 8.25 24.58
N GLU A 117 -19.63 9.23 23.76
CA GLU A 117 -20.27 10.47 24.24
C GLU A 117 -21.63 10.20 24.89
N SER A 118 -22.42 9.30 24.30
CA SER A 118 -23.68 8.83 24.91
C SER A 118 -23.46 8.20 26.29
N LEU A 119 -22.47 7.32 26.44
CA LEU A 119 -22.12 6.70 27.71
C LEU A 119 -21.62 7.71 28.76
N ILE A 120 -20.86 8.74 28.33
CA ILE A 120 -20.46 9.85 29.21
C ILE A 120 -21.70 10.58 29.74
N GLY A 121 -22.68 10.86 28.88
CA GLY A 121 -23.97 11.44 29.28
C GLY A 121 -24.72 10.58 30.30
N GLN A 122 -24.84 9.27 30.04
CA GLN A 122 -25.50 8.32 30.95
C GLN A 122 -24.79 8.24 32.31
N LYS A 123 -23.45 8.20 32.31
CA LYS A 123 -22.63 8.24 33.53
C LYS A 123 -22.95 9.48 34.37
N GLN A 124 -22.98 10.67 33.76
CA GLN A 124 -23.27 11.92 34.46
C GLN A 124 -24.68 11.94 35.08
N VAL A 125 -25.67 11.40 34.37
CA VAL A 125 -27.05 11.28 34.89
C VAL A 125 -27.09 10.35 36.10
N LEU A 126 -26.45 9.18 36.03
CA LEU A 126 -26.37 8.23 37.14
C LEU A 126 -25.62 8.81 38.34
N GLU A 127 -24.52 9.51 38.12
CA GLU A 127 -23.77 10.19 39.19
C GLU A 127 -24.63 11.25 39.90
N LYS A 128 -25.44 12.02 39.15
CA LYS A 128 -26.40 12.97 39.73
C LYS A 128 -27.49 12.25 40.53
N GLN A 129 -28.04 11.15 40.03
CA GLN A 129 -29.06 10.36 40.74
C GLN A 129 -28.52 9.74 42.03
N ILE A 130 -27.31 9.16 41.99
CA ILE A 130 -26.64 8.62 43.19
C ILE A 130 -26.38 9.74 44.20
N LYS A 131 -25.91 10.92 43.76
CA LYS A 131 -25.69 12.06 44.65
C LYS A 131 -26.99 12.55 45.29
N ALA A 132 -28.07 12.67 44.51
CA ALA A 132 -29.39 13.05 45.03
C ALA A 132 -29.91 12.03 46.05
N LYS A 133 -29.79 10.73 45.76
CA LYS A 133 -30.18 9.64 46.67
C LYS A 133 -29.34 9.60 47.95
N LYS A 134 -28.02 9.85 47.85
CA LYS A 134 -27.16 9.98 49.04
C LYS A 134 -27.56 11.17 49.91
N ALA A 135 -27.84 12.32 49.31
CA ALA A 135 -28.31 13.50 50.05
C ALA A 135 -29.67 13.26 50.72
N GLU A 136 -30.59 12.54 50.05
CA GLU A 136 -31.87 12.11 50.59
C GLU A 136 -31.67 11.19 51.82
N ILE A 137 -30.78 10.19 51.72
CA ILE A 137 -30.40 9.33 52.85
C ILE A 137 -29.81 10.13 54.01
N ASP A 138 -28.89 11.06 53.74
CA ASP A 138 -28.27 11.88 54.78
C ASP A 138 -29.32 12.73 55.50
N GLY A 139 -30.30 13.28 54.77
CA GLY A 139 -31.45 13.96 55.35
C GLY A 139 -32.28 13.05 56.28
N TYR A 140 -32.58 11.82 55.83
CA TYR A 140 -33.27 10.84 56.67
C TYR A 140 -32.46 10.41 57.89
N ARG A 141 -31.14 10.27 57.76
CA ARG A 141 -30.23 9.93 58.86
C ARG A 141 -30.20 11.01 59.94
N ILE A 142 -30.26 12.27 59.55
CA ILE A 142 -30.35 13.41 60.46
C ILE A 142 -31.73 13.46 61.15
N ALA A 143 -32.81 13.17 60.42
CA ALA A 143 -34.19 13.23 60.95
C ALA A 143 -34.61 12.01 61.78
N PHE A 144 -34.10 10.81 61.47
CA PHE A 144 -34.53 9.53 62.02
C PHE A 144 -33.38 8.72 62.63
N TRP A 145 -32.49 9.38 63.38
CA TRP A 145 -31.32 8.74 64.03
C TRP A 145 -31.67 7.49 64.88
N LEU A 146 -32.92 7.36 65.33
CA LEU A 146 -33.40 6.21 66.13
C LEU A 146 -33.88 5.01 65.30
N PHE A 147 -34.00 5.10 63.97
CA PHE A 147 -34.54 4.03 63.10
C PHE A 147 -33.52 3.52 62.05
N ASN A 148 -32.43 2.92 62.52
CA ASN A 148 -31.34 2.41 61.68
C ASN A 148 -31.76 1.41 60.58
N TRP A 149 -32.86 0.66 60.76
CA TRP A 149 -33.33 -0.31 59.77
C TRP A 149 -33.88 0.35 58.49
N ILE A 150 -34.45 1.56 58.60
CA ILE A 150 -34.93 2.34 57.45
C ILE A 150 -33.74 2.82 56.61
N ILE A 151 -32.67 3.27 57.27
CA ILE A 151 -31.41 3.68 56.61
C ILE A 151 -30.80 2.49 55.83
N ALA A 152 -30.84 1.28 56.40
CA ALA A 152 -30.34 0.08 55.73
C ALA A 152 -31.11 -0.26 54.44
N ILE A 153 -32.44 -0.16 54.45
CA ILE A 153 -33.28 -0.39 53.26
C ILE A 153 -32.98 0.64 52.16
N ILE A 154 -32.78 1.90 52.53
CA ILE A 154 -32.49 2.95 51.54
C ILE A 154 -31.05 2.83 51.02
N LEU A 155 -30.07 2.43 51.84
CA LEU A 155 -28.72 2.10 51.37
C LEU A 155 -28.72 0.93 50.36
N GLU A 156 -29.54 -0.09 50.60
CA GLU A 156 -29.71 -1.21 49.67
C GLU A 156 -30.24 -0.73 48.31
N SER A 157 -31.09 0.30 48.29
CA SER A 157 -31.62 0.89 47.07
C SER A 157 -30.60 1.62 46.19
N ILE A 158 -29.41 1.98 46.73
CA ILE A 158 -28.33 2.63 45.97
C ILE A 158 -27.45 1.61 45.24
N LYS A 159 -27.30 0.39 45.79
CA LYS A 159 -26.47 -0.68 45.19
C LYS A 159 -26.71 -0.92 43.69
N PRO A 160 -27.95 -0.98 43.17
CA PRO A 160 -28.18 -1.15 41.73
C PRO A 160 -27.65 0.03 40.89
N PHE A 161 -27.67 1.26 41.42
CA PHE A 161 -27.11 2.44 40.73
C PHE A 161 -25.58 2.41 40.71
N ASP A 162 -24.94 2.04 41.82
CA ASP A 162 -23.48 1.88 41.87
C ASP A 162 -23.00 0.74 40.93
N ALA A 163 -23.76 -0.36 40.84
CA ALA A 163 -23.48 -1.45 39.90
C ALA A 163 -23.58 -0.98 38.43
N ALA A 164 -24.65 -0.25 38.09
CA ALA A 164 -24.83 0.32 36.75
C ALA A 164 -23.73 1.34 36.40
N LEU A 165 -23.32 2.19 37.35
CA LEU A 165 -22.22 3.13 37.16
C LEU A 165 -20.89 2.43 36.91
N ASN A 166 -20.62 1.34 37.64
CA ASN A 166 -19.40 0.54 37.45
C ASN A 166 -19.40 -0.19 36.11
N GLU A 167 -20.57 -0.58 35.59
CA GLU A 167 -20.69 -1.15 34.25
C GLU A 167 -20.38 -0.12 33.17
N ILE A 168 -20.99 1.06 33.22
CA ILE A 168 -20.71 2.14 32.26
C ILE A 168 -19.23 2.55 32.28
N LYS A 169 -18.59 2.57 33.46
CA LYS A 169 -17.14 2.83 33.57
C LYS A 169 -16.31 1.75 32.87
N ARG A 170 -16.70 0.47 32.98
CA ARG A 170 -16.04 -0.65 32.29
C ARG A 170 -16.23 -0.55 30.78
N GLU A 171 -17.44 -0.29 30.31
CA GLU A 171 -17.73 -0.09 28.90
C GLU A 171 -16.96 1.10 28.31
N LEU A 172 -16.90 2.24 29.01
CA LEU A 172 -16.11 3.41 28.59
C LEU A 172 -14.62 3.07 28.45
N ALA A 173 -14.05 2.33 29.41
CA ALA A 173 -12.66 1.91 29.34
C ALA A 173 -12.39 0.94 28.18
N ALA A 174 -13.33 0.02 27.91
CA ALA A 174 -13.24 -0.89 26.76
C ALA A 174 -13.29 -0.12 25.43
N LYS A 175 -14.24 0.79 25.26
CA LYS A 175 -14.36 1.63 24.06
C LYS A 175 -13.15 2.54 23.85
N GLN A 176 -12.59 3.10 24.93
CA GLN A 176 -11.37 3.91 24.82
C GLN A 176 -10.20 3.10 24.24
N ARG A 177 -10.00 1.86 24.72
CA ARG A 177 -8.97 0.96 24.17
C ARG A 177 -9.25 0.57 22.72
N GLU A 178 -10.51 0.34 22.38
CA GLU A 178 -10.91 0.03 21.00
C GLU A 178 -10.59 1.18 20.04
N ILE A 179 -10.92 2.42 20.43
CA ILE A 179 -10.58 3.64 19.67
C ILE A 179 -9.06 3.78 19.51
N GLU A 180 -8.29 3.58 20.59
CA GLU A 180 -6.82 3.65 20.54
C GLU A 180 -6.24 2.63 19.55
N ASN A 181 -6.70 1.38 19.60
CA ASN A 181 -6.27 0.33 18.67
C ASN A 181 -6.64 0.64 17.22
N LEU A 182 -7.84 1.19 16.97
CA LEU A 182 -8.27 1.57 15.63
C LEU A 182 -7.45 2.74 15.07
N ASN A 183 -7.16 3.76 15.88
CA ASN A 183 -6.30 4.88 15.48
C ASN A 183 -4.88 4.41 15.10
N ASP A 184 -4.30 3.49 15.88
CA ASP A 184 -2.98 2.93 15.58
C ASP A 184 -2.99 2.14 14.27
N ASN A 185 -4.04 1.37 14.01
CA ASN A 185 -4.21 0.63 12.77
C ASN A 185 -4.44 1.55 11.56
N GLU A 186 -5.22 2.63 11.71
CA GLU A 186 -5.41 3.65 10.68
C GLU A 186 -4.07 4.28 10.29
N LYS A 187 -3.27 4.68 11.28
CA LYS A 187 -1.95 5.27 11.06
C LYS A 187 -1.01 4.34 10.30
N ARG A 188 -0.97 3.05 10.67
CA ARG A 188 -0.17 2.03 9.97
C ARG A 188 -0.70 1.78 8.55
N SER A 189 -2.01 1.71 8.37
CA SER A 189 -2.65 1.57 7.06
C SER A 189 -2.31 2.75 6.15
N GLN A 190 -2.31 3.97 6.68
CA GLN A 190 -1.94 5.18 5.93
C GLN A 190 -0.46 5.16 5.51
N GLN A 191 0.43 4.66 6.36
CA GLN A 191 1.85 4.48 6.01
C GLN A 191 2.02 3.48 4.86
N LEU A 192 1.37 2.32 4.93
CA LEU A 192 1.39 1.31 3.86
C LEU A 192 0.75 1.84 2.57
N LEU A 193 -0.32 2.63 2.67
CA LEU A 193 -0.98 3.25 1.52
C LEU A 193 -0.01 4.20 0.81
N ASN A 194 0.68 5.06 1.55
CA ASN A 194 1.65 5.99 1.00
C ASN A 194 2.79 5.25 0.30
N GLN A 195 3.34 4.20 0.94
CA GLN A 195 4.37 3.35 0.34
C GLN A 195 3.87 2.68 -0.95
N SER A 196 2.65 2.11 -0.94
CA SER A 196 2.04 1.49 -2.11
C SER A 196 1.86 2.47 -3.26
N VAL A 197 1.50 3.73 -2.98
CA VAL A 197 1.36 4.79 -3.98
C VAL A 197 2.72 5.16 -4.58
N ASP A 198 3.73 5.35 -3.75
CA ASP A 198 5.09 5.68 -4.22
C ASP A 198 5.62 4.57 -5.12
N LEU A 199 5.55 3.31 -4.68
CA LEU A 199 5.99 2.15 -5.45
C LEU A 199 5.18 1.95 -6.74
N PHE A 200 3.88 2.26 -6.72
CA PHE A 200 3.03 2.22 -7.92
C PHE A 200 3.51 3.22 -8.97
N ASN A 201 3.86 4.43 -8.55
CA ASN A 201 4.36 5.48 -9.45
C ASN A 201 5.72 5.12 -10.05
N VAL A 202 6.62 4.52 -9.26
CA VAL A 202 7.90 4.00 -9.76
C VAL A 202 7.69 2.91 -10.81
N ASN A 203 6.80 1.95 -10.56
CA ASN A 203 6.48 0.91 -11.53
C ASN A 203 5.90 1.47 -12.83
N LEU A 204 5.13 2.55 -12.76
CA LEU A 204 4.62 3.24 -13.95
C LEU A 204 5.75 3.86 -14.78
N GLN A 205 6.77 4.43 -14.13
CA GLN A 205 7.96 4.94 -14.82
C GLN A 205 8.74 3.79 -15.48
N LEU A 206 8.95 2.68 -14.77
CA LEU A 206 9.62 1.49 -15.33
C LEU A 206 8.89 0.94 -16.56
N LEU A 207 7.56 0.84 -16.52
CA LEU A 207 6.76 0.43 -17.68
C LEU A 207 6.95 1.37 -18.88
N THR A 208 6.88 2.67 -18.62
CA THR A 208 7.04 3.70 -19.66
C THR A 208 8.44 3.62 -20.29
N GLN A 209 9.47 3.40 -19.46
CA GLN A 209 10.84 3.25 -19.95
C GLN A 209 11.02 1.96 -20.78
N CYS A 210 10.40 0.85 -20.37
CA CYS A 210 10.40 -0.38 -21.17
C CYS A 210 9.71 -0.18 -22.53
N ASP A 211 8.61 0.57 -22.59
CA ASP A 211 7.93 0.91 -23.84
C ASP A 211 8.79 1.79 -24.75
N THR A 212 9.50 2.78 -24.19
CA THR A 212 10.47 3.59 -24.94
C THR A 212 11.59 2.73 -25.54
N ILE A 213 12.19 1.85 -24.74
CA ILE A 213 13.26 0.94 -25.21
C ILE A 213 12.74 0.04 -26.33
N LYS A 214 11.56 -0.58 -26.15
CA LYS A 214 10.92 -1.43 -27.17
C LYS A 214 10.70 -0.65 -28.47
N GLY A 215 10.14 0.56 -28.39
CA GLY A 215 9.91 1.42 -29.56
C GLY A 215 11.22 1.76 -30.29
N ASN A 216 12.30 2.02 -29.55
CA ASN A 216 13.61 2.29 -30.14
C ASN A 216 14.24 1.05 -30.78
N ILE A 217 14.03 -0.13 -30.21
CA ILE A 217 14.42 -1.39 -30.85
C ILE A 217 13.65 -1.60 -32.16
N GLU A 218 12.33 -1.42 -32.16
CA GLU A 218 11.50 -1.51 -33.38
C GLU A 218 11.93 -0.50 -34.45
N ASN A 219 12.33 0.70 -34.02
CA ASN A 219 12.85 1.74 -34.89
C ASN A 219 14.20 1.33 -35.54
N ILE A 220 15.11 0.72 -34.77
CA ILE A 220 16.35 0.15 -35.31
C ILE A 220 16.04 -0.97 -36.31
N GLN A 221 15.14 -1.90 -35.96
CA GLN A 221 14.72 -3.00 -36.85
C GLN A 221 14.12 -2.48 -38.16
N SER A 222 13.36 -1.38 -38.11
CA SER A 222 12.83 -0.74 -39.32
C SER A 222 13.96 -0.20 -40.21
N SER A 223 14.96 0.46 -39.64
CA SER A 223 16.14 0.93 -40.40
C SER A 223 16.96 -0.20 -41.01
N LEU A 224 17.06 -1.35 -40.36
CA LEU A 224 17.74 -2.52 -40.93
C LEU A 224 17.06 -3.01 -42.22
N LYS A 225 15.76 -2.75 -42.41
CA LYS A 225 15.04 -3.08 -43.66
C LYS A 225 15.27 -2.05 -44.77
N ARG A 226 15.84 -0.89 -44.46
CA ARG A 226 16.04 0.26 -45.36
C ARG A 226 17.47 0.82 -45.26
N LEU A 227 18.46 -0.07 -45.18
CA LEU A 227 19.86 0.29 -44.98
C LEU A 227 20.41 1.20 -46.09
N ASP A 228 19.85 1.09 -47.29
CA ASP A 228 20.15 1.95 -48.44
C ASP A 228 19.88 3.44 -48.16
N VAL A 229 18.91 3.76 -47.30
CA VAL A 229 18.52 5.13 -46.95
C VAL A 229 18.92 5.50 -45.52
N GLU A 230 18.79 4.58 -44.56
CA GLU A 230 18.82 4.89 -43.13
C GLU A 230 20.11 4.47 -42.41
N SER A 231 21.09 3.91 -43.12
CA SER A 231 22.36 3.42 -42.56
C SER A 231 23.08 4.43 -41.66
N HIS A 232 23.12 5.70 -42.06
CA HIS A 232 23.78 6.77 -41.31
C HIS A 232 23.13 7.09 -39.95
N PHE A 233 21.88 6.68 -39.72
CA PHE A 233 21.18 6.89 -38.44
C PHE A 233 21.38 5.74 -37.44
N LEU A 234 21.85 4.56 -37.87
CA LEU A 234 21.92 3.39 -37.01
C LEU A 234 22.78 3.60 -35.76
N LYS A 235 23.93 4.25 -35.91
CA LYS A 235 24.81 4.57 -34.77
C LYS A 235 24.09 5.44 -33.73
N ALA A 236 23.41 6.49 -34.18
CA ALA A 236 22.66 7.38 -33.30
C ALA A 236 21.52 6.64 -32.58
N LYS A 237 20.80 5.75 -33.29
CA LYS A 237 19.73 4.94 -32.69
C LYS A 237 20.26 3.95 -31.64
N LEU A 238 21.43 3.36 -31.88
CA LEU A 238 22.11 2.52 -30.87
C LEU A 238 22.53 3.33 -29.64
N THR A 239 23.06 4.55 -29.81
CA THR A 239 23.36 5.43 -28.67
C THR A 239 22.10 5.78 -27.88
N THR A 240 20.96 6.03 -28.55
CA THR A 240 19.68 6.23 -27.86
C THR A 240 19.26 5.00 -27.05
N LEU A 241 19.41 3.80 -27.61
CA LEU A 241 19.10 2.54 -26.91
C LEU A 241 19.92 2.36 -25.62
N GLU A 242 21.23 2.63 -25.67
CA GLU A 242 22.11 2.59 -24.48
C GLU A 242 21.69 3.62 -23.43
N LYS A 243 21.36 4.84 -23.86
CA LYS A 243 20.87 5.89 -22.97
C LYS A 243 19.57 5.48 -22.30
N ASP A 244 18.63 4.90 -23.04
CA ASP A 244 17.36 4.47 -22.47
C ASP A 244 17.50 3.32 -21.49
N TRP A 245 18.43 2.39 -21.73
CA TRP A 245 18.78 1.38 -20.74
C TRP A 245 19.39 2.00 -19.48
N SER A 246 20.28 2.99 -19.65
CA SER A 246 20.88 3.73 -18.52
C SER A 246 19.81 4.45 -17.70
N ASN A 247 18.83 5.10 -18.34
CA ASN A 247 17.69 5.72 -17.66
C ASN A 247 16.85 4.67 -16.90
N LEU A 248 16.65 3.47 -17.45
CA LEU A 248 15.99 2.37 -16.74
C LEU A 248 16.75 2.01 -15.46
N MET A 249 18.08 1.90 -15.55
CA MET A 249 18.94 1.62 -14.40
C MET A 249 18.92 2.74 -13.35
N GLU A 250 18.83 4.00 -13.76
CA GLU A 250 18.68 5.13 -12.84
C GLU A 250 17.38 5.02 -12.03
N ILE A 251 16.25 4.70 -12.68
CA ILE A 251 14.98 4.47 -11.99
C ILE A 251 15.13 3.34 -10.96
N VAL A 252 15.74 2.22 -11.35
CA VAL A 252 15.95 1.07 -10.45
C VAL A 252 16.87 1.42 -9.26
N THR A 253 17.88 2.25 -9.47
CA THR A 253 18.89 2.57 -8.44
C THR A 253 18.41 3.62 -7.44
N GLN A 254 17.48 4.50 -7.83
CA GLN A 254 16.95 5.57 -6.99
C GLN A 254 15.95 5.10 -5.93
N HIS A 255 15.42 3.87 -6.05
CA HIS A 255 14.42 3.34 -5.12
C HIS A 255 15.00 2.21 -4.27
N PRO A 256 14.96 2.34 -2.92
CA PRO A 256 15.75 1.50 -2.03
C PRO A 256 15.25 0.07 -1.93
N ARG A 257 16.22 -0.82 -1.71
CA ARG A 257 16.08 -2.16 -1.11
C ARG A 257 15.56 -2.09 0.31
#